data_AF-A0A4P5VX25-F1
#
_entry.id   AF-A0A4P5VX25-F1
#
_cell.length_a   1.000
_cell.length_b   1.000
_cell.length_c   1.000
_cell.angle_alpha   90.00
_cell.angle_beta   90.00
_cell.angle_gamma   90.00
#
_symmetry.space_group_name_H-M   'P 1'
#
loop_
_entity.id
_entity.type
_entity.pdbx_description
1 polymer ?
#
loop_
_entity_poly.entity_id
_entity_poly.type
_entity_poly.pdbx_seq_one_letter_code
_entity_poly.pdbx_strand_id
1 'polypeptide(L)'
;MRATLPFLLPTLLACATVQMKLPSDLGEDIAQLKVEGRGDFTPGYTIGSYEITAQTGGWASGTNVGIMGVDAGFASAPYGLALVAPSGHRLEVVCEARAGVAGVEVARVRVGSTVEDSVSCTIDGAKLQADRPSGAVHGTLQIGERVVAIDPIVGIEGSEWKMASGIRFSEGGATLAALQTINTPRMVFSTRVDGDDRERIAAAAAAILGWPETQEAAGGR
;
A
#
# COMPACT_ATOMS: atom_id res chain seq x y z
N MET A 1 55.91 33.82 9.81
CA MET A 1 54.49 33.85 10.23
C MET A 1 53.69 33.02 9.23
N ARG A 2 53.20 31.84 9.63
CA ARG A 2 52.34 30.97 8.81
C ARG A 2 50.92 31.06 9.39
N ALA A 3 49.98 31.54 8.59
CA ALA A 3 48.58 31.64 8.96
C ALA A 3 47.91 30.26 8.77
N THR A 4 47.36 29.73 9.85
CA THR A 4 46.58 28.49 9.88
C THR A 4 45.11 28.84 9.65
N LEU A 5 44.56 28.47 8.50
CA LEU A 5 43.13 28.60 8.21
C LEU A 5 42.37 27.44 8.87
N PRO A 6 41.31 27.67 9.67
CA PRO A 6 40.49 26.60 10.19
C PRO A 6 39.53 26.10 9.10
N PHE A 7 39.58 24.80 8.84
CA PHE A 7 38.70 24.09 7.91
C PHE A 7 37.34 23.88 8.60
N LEU A 8 36.35 24.70 8.26
CA LEU A 8 34.95 24.51 8.67
C LEU A 8 34.32 23.42 7.82
N LEU A 9 34.21 22.20 8.36
CA LEU A 9 33.36 21.15 7.79
C LEU A 9 31.88 21.54 7.98
N PRO A 10 31.07 21.60 6.91
CA PRO A 10 29.63 21.76 7.05
C PRO A 10 29.04 20.42 7.52
N THR A 11 28.51 20.38 8.74
CA THR A 11 27.63 19.30 9.20
C THR A 11 26.34 19.38 8.39
N LEU A 12 26.23 18.58 7.33
CA LEU A 12 24.99 18.34 6.60
C LEU A 12 23.99 17.72 7.59
N LEU A 13 23.01 18.52 8.02
CA LEU A 13 21.81 18.05 8.70
C LEU A 13 21.09 17.09 7.74
N ALA A 14 21.34 15.79 7.88
CA ALA A 14 20.56 14.78 7.21
C ALA A 14 19.12 14.90 7.68
N CYS A 15 18.20 15.29 6.79
CA CYS A 15 16.77 15.19 7.03
C CYS A 15 16.45 13.73 7.35
N ALA A 16 16.20 13.42 8.62
CA ALA A 16 15.74 12.09 9.02
C ALA A 16 14.38 11.85 8.36
N THR A 17 14.28 10.80 7.54
CA THR A 17 13.01 10.41 6.94
C THR A 17 12.09 9.87 8.02
N VAL A 18 10.85 10.35 8.05
CA VAL A 18 9.85 9.88 9.01
C VAL A 18 9.57 8.40 8.73
N GLN A 19 9.69 7.58 9.78
CA GLN A 19 9.61 6.12 9.72
C GLN A 19 8.37 5.59 10.44
N MET A 20 7.83 4.50 9.93
CA MET A 20 6.76 3.76 10.60
C MET A 20 7.27 3.10 11.88
N LYS A 21 6.44 3.08 12.93
CA LYS A 21 6.71 2.29 14.13
C LYS A 21 6.60 0.80 13.81
N LEU A 22 7.70 0.05 13.97
CA LEU A 22 7.68 -1.39 13.72
C LEU A 22 6.81 -2.14 14.74
N PRO A 23 6.06 -3.18 14.31
CA PRO A 23 5.37 -4.09 15.24
C PRO A 23 6.36 -4.76 16.18
N SER A 24 6.06 -4.79 17.48
CA SER A 24 6.99 -5.34 18.50
C SER A 24 7.17 -6.85 18.41
N ASP A 25 6.26 -7.54 17.75
CA ASP A 25 6.27 -8.99 17.50
C ASP A 25 7.02 -9.37 16.22
N LEU A 26 7.40 -8.37 15.40
CA LEU A 26 8.36 -8.52 14.32
C LEU A 26 9.74 -8.64 14.99
N GLY A 27 10.22 -9.89 15.16
CA GLY A 27 11.42 -10.20 15.95
C GLY A 27 12.69 -9.45 15.52
N GLU A 28 13.81 -9.69 16.22
CA GLU A 28 15.05 -8.94 15.98
C GLU A 28 15.72 -9.25 14.62
N ASP A 29 15.48 -10.45 14.09
CA ASP A 29 15.97 -10.88 12.78
C ASP A 29 15.00 -10.47 11.67
N ILE A 30 15.25 -9.30 11.09
CA ILE A 30 14.47 -8.76 9.98
C ILE A 30 15.32 -8.53 8.74
N ALA A 31 14.70 -8.73 7.59
CA ALA A 31 15.25 -8.32 6.31
C ALA A 31 14.46 -7.11 5.80
N GLN A 32 15.17 -6.00 5.63
CA GLN A 32 14.61 -4.75 5.13
C GLN A 32 14.86 -4.62 3.63
N LEU A 33 13.79 -4.35 2.88
CA LEU A 33 13.79 -4.17 1.43
C LEU A 33 13.31 -2.76 1.14
N LYS A 34 14.15 -1.97 0.47
CA LYS A 34 13.80 -0.61 0.07
C LYS A 34 12.85 -0.65 -1.12
N VAL A 35 11.84 0.24 -1.14
CA VAL A 35 11.01 0.43 -2.32
C VAL A 35 11.56 1.59 -3.14
N GLU A 36 11.87 1.35 -4.42
CA GLU A 36 12.51 2.35 -5.29
C GLU A 36 11.80 2.45 -6.65
N GLY A 37 11.89 3.63 -7.29
CA GLY A 37 11.34 3.84 -8.63
C GLY A 37 9.82 4.01 -8.69
N ARG A 38 9.12 4.03 -7.55
CA ARG A 38 7.68 4.30 -7.50
C ARG A 38 7.39 5.78 -7.78
N GLY A 39 6.60 6.05 -8.81
CA GLY A 39 6.08 7.38 -9.15
C GLY A 39 4.94 7.28 -10.16
N ASP A 40 4.18 8.36 -10.33
CA ASP A 40 2.93 8.38 -11.12
C ASP A 40 3.12 8.10 -12.62
N PHE A 41 4.37 8.14 -13.10
CA PHE A 41 4.73 7.97 -14.52
C PHE A 41 5.74 6.85 -14.77
N THR A 42 6.08 6.04 -13.77
CA THR A 42 7.03 4.93 -13.97
C THR A 42 6.29 3.64 -14.32
N PRO A 43 6.72 2.90 -15.36
CA PRO A 43 6.09 1.64 -15.77
C PRO A 43 6.37 0.50 -14.78
N GLY A 44 7.17 0.73 -13.75
CA GLY A 44 7.55 -0.25 -12.76
C GLY A 44 8.34 0.35 -11.60
N TYR A 45 8.56 -0.46 -10.57
CA TYR A 45 9.29 -0.12 -9.36
C TYR A 45 9.87 -1.40 -8.75
N THR A 46 10.72 -1.27 -7.73
CA THR A 46 11.29 -2.43 -7.03
C THR A 46 10.91 -2.44 -5.57
N ILE A 47 10.89 -3.63 -4.98
CA ILE A 47 10.88 -3.84 -3.53
C ILE A 47 12.13 -4.68 -3.24
N GLY A 48 13.25 -4.07 -2.89
CA GLY A 48 14.54 -4.77 -2.80
C GLY A 48 14.91 -5.41 -4.13
N SER A 49 15.06 -6.74 -4.16
CA SER A 49 15.36 -7.52 -5.36
C SER A 49 14.13 -8.01 -6.12
N TYR A 50 12.93 -7.65 -5.67
CA TYR A 50 11.69 -7.92 -6.41
C TYR A 50 11.47 -6.81 -7.44
N GLU A 51 11.24 -7.19 -8.69
CA GLU A 51 10.92 -6.25 -9.78
C GLU A 51 9.42 -6.25 -10.03
N ILE A 52 8.79 -5.08 -10.03
CA ILE A 52 7.37 -4.90 -10.25
C ILE A 52 7.16 -4.12 -11.53
N THR A 53 6.42 -4.69 -12.47
CA THR A 53 6.00 -4.02 -13.69
C THR A 53 4.50 -3.81 -13.65
N ALA A 54 4.07 -2.57 -13.78
CA ALA A 54 2.65 -2.26 -13.92
C ALA A 54 2.15 -2.79 -15.26
N GLN A 55 1.02 -3.47 -15.25
CA GLN A 55 0.30 -3.83 -16.47
C GLN A 55 -0.82 -2.82 -16.67
N THR A 56 -1.04 -2.44 -17.93
CA THR A 56 -2.00 -1.40 -18.30
C THR A 56 -3.37 -1.70 -17.69
N GLY A 57 -3.87 -0.78 -16.87
CA GLY A 57 -5.22 -0.87 -16.29
C GLY A 57 -6.29 -0.74 -17.37
N GLY A 58 -7.45 -1.35 -17.13
CA GLY A 58 -8.63 -1.10 -17.95
C GLY A 58 -9.27 0.24 -17.60
N TRP A 59 -10.27 0.64 -18.38
CA TRP A 59 -11.00 1.88 -18.13
C TRP A 59 -11.84 1.77 -16.85
N ALA A 60 -11.83 2.82 -16.03
CA ALA A 60 -12.76 2.93 -14.93
C ALA A 60 -14.19 3.02 -15.47
N SER A 61 -15.10 2.19 -14.96
CA SER A 61 -16.53 2.28 -15.20
C SER A 61 -17.20 2.80 -13.93
N GLY A 62 -18.24 3.61 -14.08
CA GLY A 62 -18.97 4.14 -12.92
C GLY A 62 -20.44 4.37 -13.19
N THR A 63 -21.22 4.38 -12.12
CA THR A 63 -22.66 4.65 -12.15
C THR A 63 -23.01 5.63 -11.02
N ASN A 64 -23.97 6.50 -11.27
CA ASN A 64 -24.48 7.46 -10.30
C ASN A 64 -25.99 7.27 -10.13
N VAL A 65 -26.45 7.28 -8.89
CA VAL A 65 -27.85 7.11 -8.52
C VAL A 65 -28.24 8.25 -7.56
N GLY A 66 -29.20 9.07 -7.97
CA GLY A 66 -29.76 10.14 -7.16
C GLY A 66 -31.18 9.82 -6.70
N ILE A 67 -31.45 9.89 -5.40
CA ILE A 67 -32.79 9.71 -4.82
C ILE A 67 -33.02 10.78 -3.75
N MET A 68 -34.04 11.62 -3.94
CA MET A 68 -34.52 12.60 -2.95
C MET A 68 -33.41 13.49 -2.32
N GLY A 69 -32.48 13.99 -3.15
CA GLY A 69 -31.40 14.88 -2.69
C GLY A 69 -30.17 14.17 -2.12
N VAL A 70 -30.16 12.83 -2.12
CA VAL A 70 -28.97 12.01 -1.88
C VAL A 70 -28.45 11.49 -3.22
N ASP A 71 -27.18 11.73 -3.50
CA ASP A 71 -26.47 11.15 -4.63
C ASP A 71 -25.49 10.09 -4.14
N ALA A 72 -25.47 8.94 -4.79
CA ALA A 72 -24.45 7.92 -4.60
C ALA A 72 -23.79 7.61 -5.94
N GLY A 73 -22.46 7.55 -5.94
CA GLY A 73 -21.67 7.19 -7.10
C GLY A 73 -20.78 6.01 -6.78
N PHE A 74 -20.66 5.08 -7.72
CA PHE A 74 -19.83 3.89 -7.61
C PHE A 74 -18.95 3.78 -8.85
N ALA A 75 -17.70 3.40 -8.66
CA ALA A 75 -16.76 3.15 -9.74
C ALA A 75 -15.95 1.88 -9.51
N SER A 76 -15.61 1.20 -10.60
CA SER A 76 -14.70 0.06 -10.61
C SER A 76 -13.63 0.23 -11.66
N ALA A 77 -12.39 -0.17 -11.36
CA ALA A 77 -11.27 -0.13 -12.30
C ALA A 77 -10.44 -1.42 -12.19
N PRO A 78 -10.32 -2.21 -13.27
CA PRO A 78 -9.40 -3.33 -13.27
C PRO A 78 -7.97 -2.83 -13.47
N TYR A 79 -7.02 -3.43 -12.76
CA TYR A 79 -5.60 -3.17 -12.93
C TYR A 79 -4.78 -4.43 -12.68
N GLY A 80 -3.54 -4.46 -13.15
CA GLY A 80 -2.68 -5.61 -12.95
C GLY A 80 -1.22 -5.20 -12.79
N LEU A 81 -0.44 -6.13 -12.25
CA LEU A 81 1.01 -6.02 -12.20
C LEU A 81 1.63 -7.40 -12.33
N ALA A 82 2.87 -7.43 -12.76
CA ALA A 82 3.71 -8.61 -12.65
C ALA A 82 4.83 -8.35 -11.66
N LEU A 83 5.07 -9.32 -10.78
CA LEU A 83 6.20 -9.33 -9.87
C LEU A 83 7.16 -10.43 -10.31
N VAL A 84 8.43 -10.08 -10.54
CA VAL A 84 9.51 -11.04 -10.76
C VAL A 84 10.33 -11.13 -9.47
N ALA A 85 10.32 -12.33 -8.88
CA ALA A 85 11.01 -12.62 -7.65
C ALA A 85 12.51 -12.87 -7.88
N PRO A 86 13.36 -12.78 -6.84
CA PRO A 86 14.79 -13.06 -6.92
C PRO A 86 15.09 -14.51 -7.34
N SER A 87 14.14 -15.42 -7.11
CA SER A 87 14.16 -16.82 -7.56
C SER A 87 14.02 -16.96 -9.09
N GLY A 88 13.58 -15.89 -9.78
CA GLY A 88 13.19 -15.91 -11.18
C GLY A 88 11.71 -16.27 -11.39
N HIS A 89 10.97 -16.60 -10.33
CA HIS A 89 9.54 -16.86 -10.42
C HIS A 89 8.79 -15.56 -10.73
N ARG A 90 7.83 -15.63 -11.66
CA ARG A 90 7.01 -14.50 -12.09
C ARG A 90 5.58 -14.70 -11.63
N LEU A 91 5.12 -13.83 -10.75
CA LEU A 91 3.75 -13.80 -10.24
C LEU A 91 2.95 -12.75 -11.00
N GLU A 92 1.87 -13.21 -11.64
CA GLU A 92 0.89 -12.33 -12.26
C GLU A 92 -0.20 -11.96 -11.24
N VAL A 93 -0.49 -10.67 -11.16
CA VAL A 93 -1.45 -10.11 -10.21
C VAL A 93 -2.53 -9.38 -10.98
N VAL A 94 -3.77 -9.83 -10.81
CA VAL A 94 -4.95 -9.24 -11.45
C VAL A 94 -5.88 -8.74 -10.35
N CYS A 95 -6.21 -7.46 -10.41
CA CYS A 95 -6.98 -6.76 -9.40
C CYS A 95 -8.20 -6.06 -9.98
N GLU A 96 -9.21 -5.88 -9.14
CA GLU A 96 -10.35 -5.00 -9.35
C GLU A 96 -10.45 -4.06 -8.15
N ALA A 97 -10.25 -2.76 -8.38
CA ALA A 97 -10.50 -1.71 -7.39
C ALA A 97 -11.94 -1.23 -7.51
N ARG A 98 -12.60 -0.98 -6.37
CA ARG A 98 -13.93 -0.40 -6.29
C ARG A 98 -13.94 0.77 -5.33
N ALA A 99 -14.62 1.83 -5.70
CA ALA A 99 -14.90 2.95 -4.82
C ALA A 99 -16.37 3.35 -4.91
N GLY A 100 -16.89 3.86 -3.81
CA GLY A 100 -18.23 4.38 -3.70
C GLY A 100 -18.22 5.63 -2.82
N VAL A 101 -18.94 6.65 -3.26
CA VAL A 101 -19.18 7.87 -2.48
C VAL A 101 -20.68 8.10 -2.38
N ALA A 102 -21.13 8.58 -1.23
CA ALA A 102 -22.51 9.01 -1.04
C ALA A 102 -22.51 10.42 -0.46
N GLY A 103 -23.39 11.28 -0.92
CA GLY A 103 -23.45 12.66 -0.47
C GLY A 103 -24.82 13.29 -0.66
N VAL A 104 -24.94 14.48 -0.08
CA VAL A 104 -26.10 15.35 -0.19
C VAL A 104 -25.67 16.71 -0.72
N GLU A 105 -26.52 17.32 -1.53
CA GLU A 105 -26.33 18.70 -1.96
C GLU A 105 -27.05 19.65 -1.00
N VAL A 106 -26.29 20.52 -0.33
CA VAL A 106 -26.83 21.54 0.58
C VAL A 106 -26.37 22.90 0.10
N ALA A 107 -27.30 23.77 -0.33
CA ALA A 107 -26.99 25.13 -0.77
C ALA A 107 -25.87 25.22 -1.82
N ARG A 108 -25.88 24.32 -2.82
CA ARG A 108 -24.84 24.15 -3.87
C ARG A 108 -23.46 23.68 -3.36
N VAL A 109 -23.39 23.19 -2.13
CA VAL A 109 -22.22 22.51 -1.58
C VAL A 109 -22.52 21.02 -1.50
N ARG A 110 -21.70 20.19 -2.14
CA ARG A 110 -21.78 18.74 -2.03
C ARG A 110 -21.02 18.30 -0.78
N VAL A 111 -21.73 17.67 0.15
CA VAL A 111 -21.13 17.05 1.33
C VAL A 111 -21.26 15.55 1.13
N GLY A 112 -20.12 14.84 1.05
CA GLY A 112 -20.11 13.40 0.81
C GLY A 112 -19.13 12.67 1.70
N SER A 113 -19.35 11.37 1.82
CA SER A 113 -18.51 10.40 2.51
C SER A 113 -18.19 9.24 1.58
N THR A 114 -16.97 8.72 1.66
CA THR A 114 -16.62 7.42 1.08
C THR A 114 -17.44 6.33 1.76
N VAL A 115 -18.21 5.57 0.98
CA VAL A 115 -18.99 4.41 1.44
C VAL A 115 -18.36 3.09 1.02
N GLU A 116 -17.50 3.10 0.02
CA GLU A 116 -16.72 1.95 -0.42
C GLU A 116 -15.34 2.42 -0.89
N ASP A 117 -14.30 1.70 -0.47
CA ASP A 117 -12.95 1.81 -0.99
C ASP A 117 -12.32 0.43 -0.78
N SER A 118 -12.42 -0.43 -1.79
CA SER A 118 -11.97 -1.81 -1.72
C SER A 118 -11.15 -2.25 -2.94
N VAL A 119 -10.35 -3.29 -2.75
CA VAL A 119 -9.63 -3.99 -3.81
C VAL A 119 -9.73 -5.50 -3.58
N SER A 120 -9.97 -6.22 -4.67
CA SER A 120 -9.83 -7.67 -4.71
C SER A 120 -8.83 -8.08 -5.79
N CYS A 121 -7.87 -8.94 -5.45
CA CYS A 121 -6.88 -9.44 -6.40
C CYS A 121 -6.73 -10.97 -6.37
N THR A 122 -6.30 -11.52 -7.49
CA THR A 122 -5.77 -12.89 -7.60
C THR A 122 -4.26 -12.81 -7.85
N ILE A 123 -3.48 -13.56 -7.06
CA ILE A 123 -2.01 -13.57 -7.06
C ILE A 123 -1.56 -15.04 -7.11
N ASP A 124 -1.27 -15.58 -8.28
CA ASP A 124 -0.82 -16.98 -8.43
C ASP A 124 -1.63 -18.00 -7.59
N GLY A 125 -2.96 -17.92 -7.71
CA GLY A 125 -3.90 -18.76 -6.95
C GLY A 125 -4.20 -18.32 -5.50
N ALA A 126 -3.44 -17.38 -4.94
CA ALA A 126 -3.80 -16.68 -3.72
C ALA A 126 -4.84 -15.58 -3.99
N LYS A 127 -5.63 -15.23 -2.97
CA LYS A 127 -6.67 -14.19 -3.05
C LYS A 127 -6.41 -13.09 -2.04
N LEU A 128 -6.29 -11.87 -2.54
CA LEU A 128 -6.21 -10.66 -1.71
C LEU A 128 -7.57 -9.98 -1.69
N GLN A 129 -8.03 -9.59 -0.52
CA GLN A 129 -9.15 -8.67 -0.33
C GLN A 129 -8.71 -7.62 0.67
N ALA A 130 -8.84 -6.35 0.31
CA ALA A 130 -8.52 -5.25 1.20
C ALA A 130 -9.49 -4.09 1.03
N ASP A 131 -9.71 -3.37 2.12
CA ASP A 131 -10.52 -2.17 2.21
C ASP A 131 -9.71 -1.04 2.83
N ARG A 132 -10.07 0.21 2.53
CA ARG A 132 -9.38 1.40 3.03
C ARG A 132 -10.32 2.38 3.74
N PRO A 133 -11.01 1.95 4.81
CA PRO A 133 -11.88 2.83 5.56
C PRO A 133 -11.07 4.00 6.14
N SER A 134 -11.45 5.22 5.78
CA SER A 134 -10.80 6.45 6.27
C SER A 134 -9.28 6.50 6.04
N GLY A 135 -8.78 5.87 4.97
CA GLY A 135 -7.37 5.92 4.58
C GLY A 135 -6.45 4.84 5.19
N ALA A 136 -6.94 4.02 6.13
CA ALA A 136 -6.19 2.91 6.70
C ALA A 136 -6.54 1.59 6.01
N VAL A 137 -5.55 0.80 5.59
CA VAL A 137 -5.78 -0.46 4.86
C VAL A 137 -6.01 -1.62 5.84
N HIS A 138 -7.10 -2.33 5.65
CA HIS A 138 -7.45 -3.60 6.31
C HIS A 138 -7.69 -4.68 5.26
N GLY A 139 -7.59 -5.96 5.63
CA GLY A 139 -7.92 -7.03 4.69
C GLY A 139 -7.37 -8.40 5.05
N THR A 140 -7.33 -9.26 4.04
CA THR A 140 -6.82 -10.64 4.13
C THR A 140 -6.15 -11.06 2.84
N LEU A 141 -5.08 -11.84 2.95
CA LEU A 141 -4.46 -12.60 1.88
C LEU A 141 -4.63 -14.09 2.17
N GLN A 142 -5.43 -14.77 1.36
CA GLN A 142 -5.67 -16.20 1.44
C GLN A 142 -4.68 -16.97 0.55
N ILE A 143 -3.86 -17.83 1.16
CA ILE A 143 -2.85 -18.68 0.51
C ILE A 143 -3.23 -20.14 0.76
N GLY A 144 -3.95 -20.76 -0.17
CA GLY A 144 -4.55 -22.07 0.06
C GLY A 144 -5.58 -22.02 1.19
N GLU A 145 -5.36 -22.79 2.25
CA GLU A 145 -6.19 -22.79 3.48
C GLU A 145 -5.74 -21.75 4.52
N ARG A 146 -4.56 -21.16 4.33
CA ARG A 146 -4.00 -20.18 5.26
C ARG A 146 -4.56 -18.79 4.98
N VAL A 147 -4.76 -18.02 6.05
CA VAL A 147 -5.27 -16.65 5.99
C VAL A 147 -4.29 -15.73 6.70
N VAL A 148 -3.65 -14.86 5.93
CA VAL A 148 -2.79 -13.80 6.43
C VAL A 148 -3.64 -12.54 6.58
N ALA A 149 -3.78 -12.07 7.82
CA ALA A 149 -4.47 -10.83 8.14
C ALA A 149 -3.64 -9.61 7.73
N ILE A 150 -4.32 -8.58 7.23
CA ILE A 150 -3.74 -7.31 6.82
C ILE A 150 -4.34 -6.23 7.71
N ASP A 151 -3.49 -5.59 8.52
CA ASP A 151 -3.90 -4.56 9.48
C ASP A 151 -3.09 -3.27 9.28
N PRO A 152 -3.65 -2.09 9.58
CA PRO A 152 -2.89 -0.86 9.55
C PRO A 152 -1.89 -0.80 10.70
N ILE A 153 -0.73 -0.23 10.43
CA ILE A 153 0.24 0.16 11.45
C ILE A 153 0.05 1.65 11.73
N VAL A 154 -0.42 1.95 12.94
CA VAL A 154 -0.66 3.32 13.41
C VAL A 154 0.51 3.76 14.29
N GLY A 155 1.21 4.80 13.86
CA GLY A 155 2.26 5.44 14.64
C GLY A 155 3.59 5.61 13.90
N ILE A 156 4.25 6.71 14.20
CA ILE A 156 5.57 7.05 13.68
C ILE A 156 6.63 6.73 14.74
N GLU A 157 7.76 6.21 14.30
CA GLU A 157 8.91 5.97 15.18
C GLU A 157 9.42 7.29 15.80
N GLY A 158 9.60 7.29 17.12
CA GLY A 158 10.06 8.48 17.86
C GLY A 158 9.03 9.60 18.00
N SER A 159 7.75 9.36 17.68
CA SER A 159 6.67 10.34 17.78
C SER A 159 5.45 9.81 18.51
N GLU A 160 4.67 10.70 19.13
CA GLU A 160 3.37 10.39 19.72
C GLU A 160 2.21 10.47 18.71
N TRP A 161 2.50 10.86 17.47
CA TRP A 161 1.48 11.01 16.42
C TRP A 161 0.87 9.67 16.03
N LYS A 162 -0.46 9.60 16.09
CA LYS A 162 -1.25 8.43 15.70
C LYS A 162 -1.83 8.65 14.32
N MET A 163 -1.14 8.14 13.31
CA MET A 163 -1.62 8.10 11.92
C MET A 163 -1.24 6.78 11.27
N ALA A 164 -2.02 6.36 10.28
CA ALA A 164 -1.69 5.21 9.45
C ALA A 164 -0.37 5.49 8.73
N SER A 165 0.63 4.66 9.01
CA SER A 165 2.02 4.83 8.56
C SER A 165 2.52 3.64 7.75
N GLY A 166 1.76 2.55 7.77
CA GLY A 166 2.02 1.35 7.01
C GLY A 166 1.00 0.27 7.28
N ILE A 167 1.36 -0.95 6.90
CA ILE A 167 0.50 -2.12 6.85
C ILE A 167 1.26 -3.32 7.40
N ARG A 168 0.59 -4.14 8.19
CA ARG A 168 1.10 -5.37 8.79
C ARG A 168 0.46 -6.57 8.12
N PHE A 169 1.26 -7.56 7.76
CA PHE A 169 0.84 -8.90 7.36
C PHE A 169 1.09 -9.85 8.52
N SER A 170 0.05 -10.50 9.04
CA SER A 170 0.17 -11.36 10.22
C SER A 170 -0.63 -12.64 10.11
N GLU A 171 -0.16 -13.70 10.74
CA GLU A 171 -0.84 -15.00 10.82
C GLU A 171 -0.69 -15.55 12.24
N GLY A 172 -1.79 -16.04 12.82
CA GLY A 172 -1.76 -16.59 14.19
C GLY A 172 -1.28 -15.59 15.26
N GLY A 173 -1.43 -14.28 15.01
CA GLY A 173 -0.95 -13.20 15.89
C GLY A 173 0.53 -12.86 15.75
N ALA A 174 1.28 -13.53 14.86
CA ALA A 174 2.67 -13.21 14.57
C ALA A 174 2.80 -12.38 13.29
N THR A 175 3.56 -11.29 13.34
CA THR A 175 3.88 -10.49 12.16
C THR A 175 4.84 -11.25 11.24
N LEU A 176 4.40 -11.46 10.00
CA LEU A 176 5.20 -12.02 8.90
C LEU A 176 5.96 -10.91 8.15
N ALA A 177 5.27 -9.80 7.88
CA ALA A 177 5.85 -8.65 7.21
C ALA A 177 5.19 -7.33 7.62
N ALA A 178 5.90 -6.23 7.37
CA ALA A 178 5.38 -4.88 7.54
C ALA A 178 5.80 -4.01 6.35
N LEU A 179 4.89 -3.22 5.82
CA LEU A 179 5.11 -2.29 4.72
C LEU A 179 4.91 -0.87 5.20
N GLN A 180 5.95 -0.05 5.18
CA GLN A 180 5.81 1.39 5.36
C GLN A 180 5.23 2.02 4.10
N THR A 181 4.16 2.81 4.26
CA THR A 181 3.46 3.47 3.13
C THR A 181 3.75 4.97 3.04
N ILE A 182 4.38 5.55 4.06
CA ILE A 182 4.73 6.99 4.11
C ILE A 182 6.18 7.27 3.68
N ASN A 183 6.40 8.42 3.05
CA ASN A 183 7.71 8.94 2.60
C ASN A 183 8.49 7.99 1.67
N THR A 184 9.47 7.29 2.22
CA THR A 184 10.29 6.30 1.53
C THR A 184 9.77 4.92 1.89
N PRO A 185 8.85 4.35 1.09
CA PRO A 185 8.30 3.05 1.38
C PRO A 185 9.41 2.02 1.53
N ARG A 186 9.26 1.15 2.52
CA ARG A 186 10.14 0.01 2.77
C ARG A 186 9.29 -1.16 3.22
N MET A 187 9.71 -2.34 2.82
CA MET A 187 9.11 -3.57 3.29
C MET A 187 10.07 -4.26 4.24
N VAL A 188 9.55 -4.79 5.33
CA VAL A 188 10.31 -5.54 6.33
C VAL A 188 9.68 -6.91 6.45
N PHE A 189 10.50 -7.94 6.39
CA PHE A 189 10.08 -9.32 6.53
C PHE A 189 10.71 -9.94 7.76
N SER A 190 9.92 -10.75 8.47
CA SER A 190 10.46 -11.73 9.41
C SER A 190 11.27 -12.77 8.63
N THR A 191 12.43 -13.16 9.15
CA THR A 191 13.26 -14.22 8.55
C THR A 191 12.64 -15.61 8.61
N ARG A 192 11.52 -15.76 9.34
CA ARG A 192 10.78 -17.03 9.48
C ARG A 192 9.82 -17.30 8.32
N VAL A 193 9.57 -16.32 7.46
CA VAL A 193 8.68 -16.47 6.31
C VAL A 193 9.40 -17.26 5.22
N ASP A 194 8.77 -18.33 4.72
CA ASP A 194 9.31 -19.10 3.61
C ASP A 194 9.34 -18.30 2.30
N GLY A 195 10.10 -18.77 1.30
CA GLY A 195 10.31 -18.05 0.05
C GLY A 195 9.02 -17.80 -0.74
N ASP A 196 8.14 -18.80 -0.82
CA ASP A 196 6.92 -18.75 -1.64
C ASP A 196 5.88 -17.82 -1.00
N ASP A 197 5.70 -17.90 0.32
CA ASP A 197 4.86 -16.98 1.09
C ASP A 197 5.41 -15.55 0.98
N ARG A 198 6.74 -15.39 1.03
CA ARG A 198 7.38 -14.07 0.92
C ARG A 198 7.10 -13.44 -0.44
N GLU A 199 7.16 -14.21 -1.52
CA GLU A 199 6.80 -13.78 -2.87
C GLU A 199 5.34 -13.33 -2.94
N ARG A 200 4.41 -14.12 -2.40
CA ARG A 200 2.97 -13.82 -2.37
C ARG A 200 2.65 -12.58 -1.52
N ILE A 201 3.30 -12.43 -0.37
CA ILE A 201 3.16 -11.27 0.50
C ILE A 201 3.77 -10.02 -0.16
N ALA A 202 4.92 -10.14 -0.84
CA ALA A 202 5.50 -9.04 -1.63
C ALA A 202 4.58 -8.62 -2.78
N ALA A 203 3.97 -9.57 -3.49
CA ALA A 203 3.01 -9.30 -4.56
C ALA A 203 1.72 -8.63 -4.03
N ALA A 204 1.22 -9.06 -2.87
CA ALA A 204 0.08 -8.42 -2.22
C ALA A 204 0.40 -6.99 -1.76
N ALA A 205 1.59 -6.77 -1.18
CA ALA A 205 2.10 -5.44 -0.85
C ALA A 205 2.17 -4.56 -2.10
N ALA A 206 2.72 -5.07 -3.19
CA ALA A 206 2.80 -4.36 -4.46
C ALA A 206 1.42 -4.00 -5.02
N ALA A 207 0.44 -4.90 -4.92
CA ALA A 207 -0.94 -4.65 -5.33
C ALA A 207 -1.57 -3.51 -4.53
N ILE A 208 -1.41 -3.52 -3.21
CA ILE A 208 -1.94 -2.46 -2.34
C ILE A 208 -1.26 -1.11 -2.64
N LEU A 209 0.06 -1.11 -2.90
CA LEU A 209 0.77 0.12 -3.32
C LEU A 209 0.32 0.62 -4.69
N GLY A 210 -0.05 -0.27 -5.60
CA GLY A 210 -0.52 0.04 -6.94
C GLY A 210 -2.03 0.32 -7.02
N TRP A 211 -2.77 0.21 -5.91
CA TRP A 211 -4.20 0.39 -5.86
C TRP A 211 -4.58 1.83 -6.28
N PRO A 212 -5.23 2.01 -7.46
CA PRO A 212 -5.55 3.32 -7.98
C PRO A 212 -6.61 4.03 -7.12
N GLU A 213 -6.55 5.36 -7.08
CA GLU A 213 -7.62 6.18 -6.52
C GLU A 213 -8.81 6.20 -7.48
N THR A 214 -9.86 5.44 -7.17
CA THR A 214 -11.09 5.36 -7.98
C THR A 214 -12.18 6.32 -7.51
N GLN A 215 -11.94 7.06 -6.42
CA GLN A 215 -12.92 7.98 -5.82
C GLN A 215 -13.29 9.15 -6.75
N GLU A 216 -12.36 9.65 -7.57
CA GLU A 216 -12.66 10.72 -8.53
C GLU A 216 -13.68 10.26 -9.60
N ALA A 217 -13.59 9.00 -10.04
CA ALA A 217 -14.52 8.42 -11.00
C ALA A 217 -15.90 8.16 -10.37
N ALA A 218 -15.94 7.79 -9.08
CA ALA A 218 -17.17 7.63 -8.32
C ALA A 218 -17.83 8.98 -7.99
N GLY A 219 -17.05 10.05 -7.83
CA GLY A 219 -17.53 11.38 -7.43
C GLY A 219 -18.45 12.07 -8.42
N GLY A 220 -18.34 11.76 -9.71
CA GLY A 220 -19.05 12.44 -10.79
C GLY A 220 -18.72 13.95 -10.83
N ARG A 221 -17.94 14.38 -11.82
CA ARG A 221 -17.62 15.80 -12.02
C ARG A 221 -18.86 16.68 -12.13
#